data_AF-A0A7X8ZMB7-F1
#
_entry.id   AF-A0A7X8ZMB7-F1
#
_cell.length_a   1.000
_cell.length_b   1.000
_cell.length_c   1.000
_cell.angle_alpha   90.00
_cell.angle_beta   90.00
_cell.angle_gamma   90.00
#
_symmetry.space_group_name_H-M   'P 1'
#
loop_
_entity.id
_entity.type
_entity.pdbx_description
1 polymer ?
#
loop_
_entity_poly.entity_id
_entity_poly.type
_entity_poly.pdbx_seq_one_letter_code
_entity_poly.pdbx_strand_id
1 'polypeptide(L)' 'MNNIVSIADVRSSDIEKALISEIDDVEDALLVEVAVRFKADLILTRNTKDFVKSSIKAMTPSQFLSL' A
#
# COMPACT_ATOMS: atom_id res chain seq x y z
N MET A 1 19.21 2.36 18.79
CA MET A 1 19.31 2.33 17.32
C MET A 1 17.95 2.77 16.79
N ASN A 2 17.84 3.97 16.21
CA ASN A 2 16.57 4.41 15.62
C ASN A 2 16.43 3.70 14.27
N ASN A 3 15.49 2.77 14.16
CA ASN A 3 15.19 2.11 12.89
C ASN A 3 14.41 3.08 12.01
N ILE A 4 14.96 3.35 10.83
CA ILE A 4 14.32 4.18 9.78
C ILE A 4 13.28 3.37 8.99
N VAL A 5 13.32 2.03 9.14
CA VAL A 5 12.45 1.09 8.41
C VAL A 5 11.84 0.10 9.39
N SER A 6 10.56 -0.24 9.16
CA SER A 6 9.87 -1.35 9.81
C SER A 6 9.32 -2.30 8.75
N ILE A 7 9.24 -3.58 9.09
CA ILE A 7 8.64 -4.59 8.21
C ILE A 7 7.19 -4.78 8.68
N ALA A 8 6.24 -4.57 7.78
CA ALA A 8 4.83 -4.83 8.05
C ALA A 8 4.55 -6.34 8.00
N ASP A 9 3.76 -6.83 8.95
CA ASP A 9 3.20 -8.17 8.91
C ASP A 9 2.00 -8.22 7.95
N VAL A 10 1.61 -9.43 7.53
CA VAL A 10 0.33 -9.68 6.85
C VAL A 10 -0.54 -10.51 7.81
N ARG A 11 -1.82 -10.17 7.92
CA ARG A 11 -2.79 -10.86 8.77
C ARG A 11 -3.93 -11.42 7.93
N SER A 12 -4.63 -12.42 8.48
CA SER A 12 -5.84 -12.98 7.87
C SER A 12 -6.88 -11.90 7.55
N SER A 13 -7.01 -10.88 8.40
CA SER A 13 -7.89 -9.74 8.16
C SER A 13 -7.52 -8.91 6.94
N ASP A 14 -6.24 -8.85 6.57
CA ASP A 14 -5.79 -8.13 5.37
C ASP A 14 -6.14 -8.94 4.13
N ILE A 15 -5.99 -10.27 4.20
CA ILE A 15 -6.35 -11.20 3.12
C ILE A 15 -7.87 -11.17 2.88
N GLU A 16 -8.69 -11.25 3.93
CA GLU A 16 -10.15 -11.22 3.83
C GLU A 16 -10.65 -9.94 3.14
N LYS A 17 -10.03 -8.79 3.43
CA LYS A 17 -10.36 -7.54 2.77
C LYS A 17 -9.84 -7.46 1.35
N ALA A 18 -8.62 -7.94 1.10
CA ALA A 18 -8.04 -7.98 -0.24
C ALA A 18 -8.89 -8.86 -1.19
N LEU A 19 -9.48 -9.95 -0.70
CA LEU A 19 -10.36 -10.83 -1.49
C LEU A 19 -11.65 -10.17 -1.98
N ILE A 20 -12.10 -9.09 -1.33
CA ILE A 20 -13.28 -8.32 -1.74
C ILE A 20 -12.90 -6.95 -2.33
N SER A 21 -11.61 -6.72 -2.57
CA SER A 21 -11.09 -5.48 -3.17
C SER A 21 -11.51 -5.36 -4.63
N GLU A 22 -11.62 -4.13 -5.11
CA GLU A 22 -11.79 -3.85 -6.53
C GLU A 22 -10.47 -3.91 -7.31
N ILE A 23 -9.33 -4.01 -6.62
CA ILE A 23 -8.00 -4.21 -7.22
C ILE A 23 -7.88 -5.67 -7.66
N ASP A 24 -7.69 -5.89 -8.96
CA ASP A 24 -7.71 -7.23 -9.55
C ASP A 24 -6.47 -8.05 -9.19
N ASP A 25 -5.32 -7.39 -8.99
CA ASP A 25 -4.08 -8.03 -8.58
C ASP A 25 -4.06 -8.27 -7.05
N VAL A 26 -3.90 -9.53 -6.66
CA VAL A 26 -3.93 -9.95 -5.25
C VAL A 26 -2.77 -9.37 -4.45
N GLU A 27 -1.59 -9.21 -5.04
CA GLU A 27 -0.42 -8.63 -4.35
C GLU A 27 -0.68 -7.15 -4.04
N ASP A 28 -1.19 -6.41 -5.02
CA ASP A 28 -1.50 -4.99 -4.85
C ASP A 28 -2.66 -4.76 -3.89
N ALA A 29 -3.73 -5.55 -4.00
CA ALA A 29 -4.86 -5.50 -3.07
C ALA A 29 -4.41 -5.74 -1.61
N LEU A 30 -3.56 -6.76 -1.40
CA LEU A 30 -3.03 -7.08 -0.08
C LEU A 30 -2.12 -5.97 0.45
N LEU A 31 -1.27 -5.40 -0.40
CA LEU A 31 -0.39 -4.28 -0.04
C LEU A 31 -1.20 -3.07 0.43
N VAL A 32 -2.29 -2.73 -0.27
CA VAL A 32 -3.20 -1.66 0.12
C VAL A 32 -3.83 -1.93 1.48
N GLU A 33 -4.34 -3.13 1.73
CA GLU A 33 -4.98 -3.45 3.01
C GLU A 33 -3.99 -3.43 4.19
N VAL A 34 -2.76 -3.89 3.97
CA VAL A 34 -1.68 -3.74 4.96
C VAL A 34 -1.36 -2.27 5.20
N ALA A 35 -1.23 -1.46 4.15
CA ALA A 35 -0.95 -0.02 4.27
C ALA A 35 -2.06 0.70 5.04
N VAL A 36 -3.33 0.37 4.78
CA VAL A 36 -4.50 0.87 5.53
C VAL A 36 -4.42 0.50 7.01
N ARG A 37 -4.14 -0.77 7.33
CA ARG A 37 -4.04 -1.23 8.73
C ARG A 37 -2.92 -0.54 9.49
N PHE A 38 -1.78 -0.31 8.83
CA PHE A 38 -0.65 0.42 9.39
C PHE A 38 -0.83 1.94 9.39
N LYS A 39 -1.95 2.45 8.84
CA LYS A 39 -2.24 3.88 8.68
C LYS A 39 -1.11 4.61 7.94
N ALA A 40 -0.58 3.96 6.91
CA ALA A 40 0.42 4.58 6.06
C ALA A 40 -0.18 5.79 5.33
N ASP A 41 0.55 6.91 5.30
CA ASP A 41 0.10 8.12 4.61
C ASP A 41 0.09 7.96 3.08
N LEU A 42 1.00 7.12 2.56
CA LEU A 42 1.20 6.95 1.13
C LEU A 42 1.94 5.65 0.78
N ILE A 43 1.68 5.15 -0.43
CA ILE A 43 2.43 4.08 -1.08
C ILE A 43 3.43 4.72 -2.04
N LEU A 44 4.74 4.55 -1.80
CA LEU A 44 5.77 4.94 -2.77
C LEU A 44 6.02 3.80 -3.75
N THR A 45 5.70 4.04 -5.02
CA THR A 45 5.89 3.05 -6.08
C THR A 45 6.17 3.73 -7.40
N ARG A 46 6.95 3.07 -8.27
CA ARG A 46 7.11 3.53 -9.67
C ARG A 46 5.89 3.19 -10.53
N ASN A 47 4.97 2.38 -10.03
CA ASN A 47 3.88 1.80 -10.79
C ASN A 47 2.50 2.22 -10.23
N THR A 48 2.23 3.53 -10.24
CA THR A 48 1.01 4.09 -9.63
C THR A 48 -0.29 3.66 -10.32
N LYS A 49 -0.22 3.19 -11.57
CA LYS A 49 -1.39 2.76 -12.35
C LYS A 49 -2.11 1.55 -11.74
N ASP A 50 -1.41 0.70 -11.01
CA ASP A 50 -2.01 -0.51 -10.44
C ASP A 50 -2.72 -0.19 -9.11
N PHE A 51 -2.47 1.00 -8.55
CA PHE A 51 -3.07 1.52 -7.32
C PHE A 51 -4.18 2.55 -7.57
N VAL A 52 -4.71 2.67 -8.79
CA VAL A 52 -5.76 3.67 -9.10
C VAL A 52 -7.06 3.48 -8.30
N LYS A 53 -7.36 2.23 -7.91
CA LYS A 53 -8.51 1.88 -7.04
C LYS A 53 -8.12 1.81 -5.56
N SER A 54 -6.88 2.19 -5.20
CA SER A 54 -6.40 2.17 -3.81
C SER A 54 -7.09 3.25 -2.97
N SER A 55 -7.42 2.89 -1.73
CA SER A 55 -7.87 3.84 -0.71
C SER A 55 -6.72 4.68 -0.13
N ILE A 56 -5.48 4.24 -0.33
CA ILE A 56 -4.24 4.97 0.04
C ILE A 56 -3.62 5.61 -1.20
N LYS A 57 -3.18 6.86 -1.07
CA LYS A 57 -2.53 7.58 -2.16
C LYS A 57 -1.24 6.86 -2.59
N ALA A 58 -1.12 6.56 -3.87
CA ALA A 58 0.12 6.09 -4.47
C ALA A 58 0.86 7.24 -5.18
N MET A 59 2.18 7.33 -5.00
CA MET A 59 3.02 8.33 -5.64
C MET A 59 4.36 7.73 -6.08
N THR A 60 4.94 8.29 -7.13
CA THR A 60 6.32 7.97 -7.49
C THR A 60 7.31 8.66 -6.54
N PRO A 61 8.51 8.08 -6.33
CA PRO A 61 9.55 8.73 -5.54
C PRO A 61 9.87 10.15 -6.03
N SER A 62 9.94 10.36 -7.36
CA SER A 62 10.21 11.68 -7.93
C SER A 62 9.11 12.70 -7.60
N GLN A 63 7.84 12.29 -7.62
CA GLN A 63 6.73 13.15 -7.21
C GLN A 63 6.80 13.47 -5.72
N PHE A 64 7.14 12.49 -4.87
CA PHE A 64 7.26 12.70 -3.44
C PHE A 64 8.39 13.67 -3.07
N LEU A 65 9.55 13.54 -3.72
CA LEU A 65 10.70 14.46 -3.53
C LEU A 65 10.44 15.88 -4.06
N SER A 66 9.35 16.10 -4.80
CA SER A 66 8.96 17.40 -5.34
C SER A 66 7.76 18.01 -4.60
N LEU A 67 7.30 17.40 -3.50
CA LEU A 67 6.29 17.95 -2.58
C LEU A 67 6.89 19.07 -1.72
#